data_AF-A0A0F8WT47-F1
#
_entry.id   AF-A0A0F8WT47-F1
#
_cell.length_a   1.000
_cell.length_b   1.000
_cell.length_c   1.000
_cell.angle_alpha   90.00
_cell.angle_beta   90.00
_cell.angle_gamma   90.00
#
_symmetry.space_group_name_H-M   'P 1'
#
loop_
_entity.id
_entity.type
_entity.pdbx_description
1 polymer ?
#
loop_
_entity_poly.entity_id
_entity_poly.type
_entity_poly.pdbx_seq_one_letter_code
_entity_poly.pdbx_strand_id
1 'polypeptide(L)'
;MSQVQIKSLKEKHNYIIDWLLTNPGEFFGVLADEIKVSRSWLSIVMHSDVFVEEYTKRRLGHSKELSRQLIEKQLKIALKAYDKLELVLDDDDVEDRIILDTADKTAKLLGLTPSVGMAPQLLHEEVVIEREQVREVAPGVLERARERMRKTTTASFFGEERALPSPER
;
A
#
# COMPACT_ATOMS: atom_id res chain seq x y z
N MET A 1 30.84 -5.36 3.80
CA MET A 1 30.25 -6.45 3.01
C MET A 1 29.60 -5.83 1.79
N SER A 2 30.19 -5.99 0.60
CA SER A 2 29.67 -5.44 -0.65
C SER A 2 28.27 -6.00 -0.93
N GLN A 3 27.25 -5.14 -0.92
CA GLN A 3 25.89 -5.52 -1.32
C GLN A 3 25.93 -5.94 -2.79
N VAL A 4 25.67 -7.22 -3.06
CA VAL A 4 25.53 -7.72 -4.42
C VAL A 4 24.21 -7.17 -4.96
N GLN A 5 24.28 -5.99 -5.57
CA GLN A 5 23.13 -5.40 -6.25
C GLN A 5 22.93 -6.08 -7.61
N ILE A 6 21.68 -6.40 -7.92
CA ILE A 6 21.29 -6.98 -9.20
C ILE A 6 21.33 -5.89 -10.26
N LYS A 7 22.12 -6.10 -11.32
CA LYS A 7 22.27 -5.12 -12.42
C LYS A 7 21.16 -5.18 -13.46
N SER A 8 20.49 -6.32 -13.59
CA SER A 8 19.42 -6.52 -14.57
C SER A 8 18.41 -7.57 -14.13
N LEU A 9 17.16 -7.37 -14.53
CA LEU A 9 16.09 -8.34 -14.29
C LEU A 9 16.22 -9.51 -15.26
N LYS A 10 16.18 -10.71 -14.70
CA LYS A 10 16.09 -11.97 -15.44
C LYS A 10 14.66 -12.48 -15.36
N GLU A 11 14.33 -13.45 -16.19
CA GLU A 11 13.00 -14.10 -16.21
C GLU A 11 12.54 -14.58 -14.83
N LYS A 12 13.46 -15.13 -14.01
CA LYS A 12 13.18 -15.51 -12.62
C LYS A 12 12.73 -14.33 -11.74
N HIS A 13 13.30 -13.14 -11.92
CA HIS A 13 12.90 -11.95 -11.16
C HIS A 13 11.51 -11.46 -11.59
N ASN A 14 11.20 -11.55 -12.89
CA ASN A 14 9.87 -11.24 -13.40
C ASN A 14 8.82 -12.18 -12.82
N TYR A 15 9.11 -13.48 -12.77
CA TYR A 15 8.23 -14.47 -12.15
C TYR A 15 7.97 -14.17 -10.66
N ILE A 16 9.00 -13.78 -9.91
CA ILE A 16 8.84 -13.35 -8.50
C ILE A 16 7.87 -12.16 -8.41
N ILE A 17 8.01 -11.16 -9.28
CA ILE A 17 7.11 -10.00 -9.32
C ILE A 17 5.67 -10.44 -9.60
N ASP A 18 5.46 -11.28 -10.61
CA ASP A 18 4.13 -11.70 -11.03
C ASP A 18 3.47 -12.58 -9.95
N TRP A 19 4.25 -13.41 -9.25
CA TRP A 19 3.76 -14.19 -8.12
C TRP A 19 3.33 -13.29 -6.96
N LEU A 20 4.11 -12.25 -6.63
CA LEU A 20 3.79 -11.29 -5.57
C LEU A 20 2.55 -10.44 -5.88
N LEU A 21 2.31 -10.15 -7.16
CA LEU A 21 1.09 -9.45 -7.60
C LEU A 21 -0.15 -10.35 -7.52
N THR A 22 0.03 -11.65 -7.76
CA THR A 22 -1.07 -12.63 -7.75
C THR A 22 -1.46 -13.04 -6.33
N ASN A 23 -0.48 -13.09 -5.42
CA ASN A 23 -0.66 -13.57 -4.04
C ASN A 23 -0.34 -12.47 -3.01
N PRO A 24 -1.17 -11.41 -2.92
CA PRO A 24 -0.94 -10.36 -1.94
C PRO A 24 -1.11 -10.90 -0.51
N GLY A 25 -0.06 -10.73 0.32
CA GLY A 25 -0.07 -11.10 1.73
C GLY A 25 0.50 -12.49 2.06
N GLU A 26 0.88 -13.27 1.04
CA GLU A 26 1.56 -14.55 1.27
C GLU A 26 2.97 -14.38 1.84
N PHE A 27 3.43 -15.39 2.59
CA PHE A 27 4.72 -15.33 3.25
C PHE A 27 5.88 -15.59 2.27
N PHE A 28 6.91 -14.74 2.29
CA PHE A 28 8.09 -14.87 1.41
C PHE A 28 8.83 -16.20 1.53
N GLY A 29 8.67 -16.90 2.66
CA GLY A 29 9.20 -18.26 2.84
C GLY A 29 8.59 -19.26 1.86
N VAL A 30 7.28 -19.16 1.59
CA VAL A 30 6.57 -20.04 0.64
C VAL A 30 7.11 -19.83 -0.78
N LEU A 31 7.31 -18.57 -1.16
CA LEU A 31 7.88 -18.20 -2.45
C LEU A 31 9.32 -18.74 -2.63
N ALA A 32 10.13 -18.68 -1.57
CA ALA A 32 11.48 -19.22 -1.59
C ALA A 32 11.48 -20.75 -1.79
N ASP A 33 10.56 -21.45 -1.14
CA ASP A 33 10.42 -22.90 -1.24
C ASP A 33 9.87 -23.31 -2.62
N GLU A 34 8.93 -22.55 -3.19
CA GLU A 34 8.35 -22.79 -4.52
C GLU A 34 9.39 -22.62 -5.65
N ILE A 35 10.18 -21.54 -5.61
CA ILE A 35 11.20 -21.24 -6.62
C ILE A 35 12.50 -22.02 -6.34
N LYS A 36 12.57 -22.75 -5.22
CA LYS A 36 13.74 -23.52 -4.76
C LYS A 36 15.00 -22.64 -4.64
N VAL A 37 14.84 -21.47 -4.03
CA VAL A 37 15.93 -20.51 -3.77
C VAL A 37 16.11 -20.28 -2.28
N SER A 38 17.29 -19.83 -1.87
CA SER A 38 17.49 -19.49 -0.46
C SER A 38 16.74 -18.21 -0.09
N ARG A 39 16.21 -18.16 1.14
CA ARG A 39 15.55 -16.97 1.69
C ARG A 39 16.48 -15.75 1.71
N SER A 40 17.78 -15.97 1.95
CA SER A 40 18.79 -14.91 1.90
C SER A 40 18.97 -14.33 0.51
N TRP A 41 18.97 -15.17 -0.53
CA TRP A 41 19.06 -14.71 -1.92
C TRP A 41 17.80 -13.93 -2.31
N LEU A 42 16.61 -14.45 -1.97
CA LEU A 42 15.34 -13.76 -2.23
C LEU A 42 15.30 -12.39 -1.54
N SER A 43 15.79 -12.30 -0.30
CA SER A 43 15.90 -11.02 0.41
C SER A 43 16.81 -10.04 -0.33
N ILE A 44 17.96 -10.47 -0.88
CA ILE A 44 18.84 -9.58 -1.65
C ILE A 44 18.14 -9.08 -2.92
N VAL A 45 17.39 -9.95 -3.59
CA VAL A 45 16.64 -9.58 -4.81
C VAL A 45 15.56 -8.56 -4.50
N MET A 46 14.76 -8.82 -3.47
CA MET A 46 13.63 -7.97 -3.06
C MET A 46 14.05 -6.56 -2.68
N HIS A 47 15.22 -6.40 -2.06
CA HIS A 47 15.75 -5.10 -1.63
C HIS A 47 16.68 -4.46 -2.67
N SER A 48 16.75 -5.00 -3.90
CA SER A 48 17.52 -4.39 -4.97
C SER A 48 16.72 -3.27 -5.65
N ASP A 49 17.38 -2.13 -5.91
CA ASP A 49 16.72 -0.94 -6.46
C ASP A 49 15.97 -1.23 -7.77
N VAL A 50 16.61 -1.99 -8.67
CA VAL A 50 16.04 -2.39 -9.96
C VAL A 50 14.77 -3.23 -9.80
N PHE A 51 14.72 -4.10 -8.79
CA PHE A 51 13.55 -4.92 -8.51
C PHE A 51 12.42 -4.07 -7.91
N VAL A 52 12.74 -3.20 -6.96
CA VAL A 52 11.76 -2.31 -6.32
C VAL A 52 11.11 -1.38 -7.34
N GLU A 53 11.89 -0.82 -8.25
CA GLU A 53 11.40 0.06 -9.31
C GLU A 53 10.40 -0.67 -10.23
N GLU A 54 10.79 -1.83 -10.76
CA GLU A 54 9.93 -2.59 -11.67
C GLU A 54 8.68 -3.15 -10.96
N TYR A 55 8.83 -3.66 -9.73
CA TYR A 55 7.71 -4.12 -8.93
C TYR A 55 6.70 -2.98 -8.70
N THR A 56 7.18 -1.79 -8.32
CA THR A 56 6.32 -0.62 -8.09
C THR A 56 5.59 -0.22 -9.38
N LYS A 57 6.30 -0.21 -10.51
CA LYS A 57 5.72 0.10 -11.82
C LYS A 57 4.60 -0.88 -12.19
N ARG A 58 4.84 -2.19 -12.05
CA ARG A 58 3.81 -3.20 -12.36
C ARG A 58 2.64 -3.16 -11.39
N ARG A 59 2.90 -2.96 -10.10
CA ARG A 59 1.87 -2.81 -9.07
C ARG A 59 0.96 -1.62 -9.37
N LEU A 60 1.51 -0.48 -9.77
CA LEU A 60 0.73 0.69 -10.17
C LEU A 60 -0.12 0.42 -11.42
N GLY A 61 0.45 -0.26 -12.43
CA GLY A 61 -0.29 -0.69 -13.61
C GLY A 61 -1.45 -1.60 -13.27
N HIS A 62 -1.22 -2.59 -12.41
CA HIS A 62 -2.24 -3.53 -11.95
C HIS A 62 -3.33 -2.83 -11.13
N SER A 63 -2.95 -1.94 -10.21
CA SER A 63 -3.89 -1.14 -9.42
C SER A 63 -4.77 -0.24 -10.29
N LYS A 64 -4.20 0.39 -11.31
CA LYS A 64 -4.94 1.24 -12.25
C LYS A 64 -5.97 0.42 -13.04
N GLU A 65 -5.58 -0.76 -13.51
CA GLU A 65 -6.47 -1.65 -14.24
C GLU A 65 -7.60 -2.20 -13.34
N LEU A 66 -7.29 -2.62 -12.12
CA LEU A 66 -8.31 -3.05 -11.15
C LEU A 66 -9.29 -1.92 -10.82
N SER A 67 -8.78 -0.71 -10.60
CA SER A 67 -9.60 0.48 -10.33
C SER A 67 -10.54 0.76 -11.50
N ARG A 68 -10.04 0.67 -12.75
CA ARG A 68 -10.85 0.81 -13.96
C ARG A 68 -11.97 -0.23 -14.01
N GLN A 69 -11.65 -1.51 -13.80
CA GLN A 69 -12.64 -2.58 -13.80
C GLN A 69 -13.69 -2.42 -12.68
N LEU A 70 -13.27 -1.94 -11.51
CA LEU A 70 -14.16 -1.66 -10.40
C LEU A 70 -15.14 -0.53 -10.76
N ILE A 71 -14.63 0.58 -11.30
CA ILE A 71 -15.44 1.72 -11.76
C ILE A 71 -16.43 1.26 -12.83
N GLU A 72 -16.00 0.48 -13.83
CA GLU A 72 -16.87 -0.05 -14.87
C GLU A 72 -18.00 -0.93 -14.31
N LYS A 73 -17.68 -1.81 -13.34
CA LYS A 73 -18.70 -2.65 -12.67
C LYS A 73 -19.66 -1.82 -11.83
N GLN A 74 -19.15 -0.84 -11.10
CA GLN A 74 -19.94 0.07 -10.27
C GLN A 74 -20.89 0.90 -11.13
N LEU A 75 -20.42 1.42 -12.26
CA LEU A 75 -21.26 2.13 -13.24
C LEU A 75 -22.37 1.22 -13.79
N LYS A 76 -22.05 -0.03 -14.16
CA LYS A 76 -23.05 -1.00 -14.63
C LYS A 76 -24.12 -1.30 -13.58
N ILE A 77 -23.74 -1.39 -12.31
CA ILE A 77 -24.69 -1.60 -11.20
C ILE A 77 -25.56 -0.36 -11.01
N ALA A 78 -24.96 0.83 -11.02
CA ALA A 78 -25.68 2.09 -10.89
C ALA A 78 -26.71 2.28 -12.01
N LEU A 79 -26.34 2.03 -13.27
CA LEU A 79 -27.26 2.07 -14.41
C LEU A 79 -28.43 1.10 -14.24
N LYS A 80 -28.16 -0.16 -13.88
CA LYS A 80 -29.22 -1.14 -13.60
C LYS A 80 -30.12 -0.74 -12.43
N ALA A 81 -29.59 -0.01 -11.45
CA ALA A 81 -30.39 0.50 -10.33
C ALA A 81 -31.28 1.66 -10.81
N TYR A 82 -30.79 2.54 -11.68
CA TYR A 82 -31.60 3.59 -12.31
C TYR A 82 -32.72 3.02 -13.18
N ASP A 83 -32.43 2.03 -14.03
CA ASP A 83 -33.47 1.38 -14.86
C ASP A 83 -34.60 0.80 -13.99
N LYS A 84 -34.25 0.24 -12.81
CA LYS A 84 -35.24 -0.27 -11.87
C LYS A 84 -35.98 0.85 -11.13
N LEU A 85 -35.31 1.94 -10.79
CA LEU A 85 -35.95 3.10 -10.16
C LEU A 85 -36.94 3.77 -11.11
N GLU A 86 -36.63 3.84 -12.40
CA GLU A 86 -37.55 4.36 -13.42
C GLU A 86 -38.85 3.56 -13.45
N LEU A 87 -38.78 2.23 -13.45
CA LEU A 87 -39.97 1.37 -13.41
C LEU A 87 -40.79 1.53 -12.12
N VAL A 88 -40.12 1.82 -11.00
CA VAL A 88 -40.75 1.98 -9.69
C VAL A 88 -41.34 3.38 -9.51
N LEU A 89 -40.79 4.40 -10.18
CA LEU A 89 -41.32 5.77 -10.17
C LEU A 89 -42.71 5.87 -10.80
N ASP A 90 -43.04 4.98 -11.73
CA ASP A 90 -44.35 4.89 -12.37
C ASP A 90 -45.38 4.11 -11.52
N ASP A 91 -44.97 3.54 -10.38
CA ASP A 91 -45.80 2.72 -9.50
C ASP A 91 -46.19 3.50 -8.23
N ASP A 92 -47.48 3.82 -8.07
CA ASP A 92 -48.01 4.61 -6.94
C ASP A 92 -47.95 3.85 -5.59
N ASP A 93 -47.70 2.53 -5.59
CA ASP A 93 -47.69 1.69 -4.39
C ASP A 93 -46.34 1.69 -3.63
N VAL A 94 -45.31 2.36 -4.14
CA VAL A 94 -43.97 2.36 -3.54
C VAL A 94 -43.69 3.63 -2.74
N GLU A 95 -43.12 3.47 -1.55
CA GLU A 95 -42.79 4.60 -0.67
C GLU A 95 -41.65 5.46 -1.27
N ASP A 96 -41.94 6.73 -1.56
CA ASP A 96 -40.99 7.74 -2.10
C ASP A 96 -39.63 7.76 -1.39
N ARG A 97 -39.63 7.49 -0.08
CA ARG A 97 -38.43 7.47 0.74
C ARG A 97 -37.42 6.41 0.28
N ILE A 98 -37.89 5.26 -0.18
CA ILE A 98 -37.05 4.15 -0.66
C ILE A 98 -36.42 4.54 -2.00
N ILE A 99 -37.18 5.20 -2.87
CA ILE A 99 -36.73 5.70 -4.17
C ILE A 99 -35.62 6.73 -3.96
N LEU A 100 -35.85 7.72 -3.08
CA LEU A 100 -34.88 8.77 -2.76
C LEU A 100 -33.60 8.23 -2.11
N ASP A 101 -33.70 7.29 -1.17
CA ASP A 101 -32.52 6.69 -0.50
C ASP A 101 -31.69 5.85 -1.49
N THR A 102 -32.34 5.15 -2.42
CA THR A 102 -31.66 4.38 -3.46
C THR A 102 -30.97 5.31 -4.47
N ALA A 103 -31.64 6.39 -4.90
CA ALA A 103 -31.08 7.40 -5.79
C ALA A 103 -29.90 8.16 -5.16
N ASP A 104 -29.96 8.44 -3.86
CA ASP A 104 -28.86 9.07 -3.12
C ASP A 104 -27.66 8.12 -2.99
N LYS A 105 -27.88 6.83 -2.71
CA LYS A 105 -26.81 5.83 -2.67
C LYS A 105 -26.13 5.64 -4.02
N THR A 106 -26.89 5.61 -5.12
CA THR A 106 -26.31 5.50 -6.47
C THR A 106 -25.55 6.77 -6.86
N ALA A 107 -26.06 7.97 -6.52
CA ALA A 107 -25.37 9.23 -6.76
C ALA A 107 -24.07 9.35 -5.94
N LYS A 108 -24.07 8.88 -4.69
CA LYS A 108 -22.86 8.76 -3.85
C LYS A 108 -21.83 7.82 -4.45
N LEU A 109 -22.27 6.66 -4.94
CA LEU A 109 -21.39 5.70 -5.63
C LEU A 109 -20.78 6.29 -6.90
N LEU A 110 -21.48 7.17 -7.61
CA LEU A 110 -20.95 7.85 -8.80
C LEU A 110 -20.10 9.09 -8.48
N GLY A 111 -19.96 9.45 -7.20
CA GLY A 111 -19.24 10.65 -6.78
C GLY A 111 -19.95 11.96 -7.15
N LEU A 112 -21.26 11.91 -7.41
CA LEU A 112 -22.06 13.08 -7.80
C LEU A 112 -22.55 13.92 -6.61
N THR A 113 -22.53 13.36 -5.40
CA THR A 113 -22.93 14.07 -4.18
C THR A 113 -21.70 14.50 -3.37
N PRO A 114 -21.66 15.75 -2.86
CA PRO A 114 -20.65 16.15 -1.91
C PRO A 114 -20.84 15.33 -0.62
N SER A 115 -19.89 14.44 -0.33
CA SER A 115 -19.84 13.74 0.95
C SER A 115 -19.67 14.78 2.06
N VAL A 116 -20.57 14.80 3.05
CA VAL A 116 -20.47 15.70 4.21
C VAL A 116 -19.21 15.30 4.99
N GLY A 117 -18.13 16.07 4.78
CA GLY A 117 -16.79 15.81 5.31
C GLY A 117 -15.69 15.69 4.24
N MET A 118 -16.05 15.60 2.96
CA MET A 118 -15.11 15.61 1.84
C MET A 118 -15.35 16.91 1.05
N ALA A 119 -14.44 17.88 1.20
CA ALA A 119 -14.44 19.08 0.36
C ALA A 119 -14.48 18.67 -1.14
N PRO A 120 -15.07 19.50 -2.02
CA PRO A 120 -15.24 19.15 -3.42
C PRO A 120 -13.87 19.09 -4.10
N GLN A 121 -13.29 17.90 -4.18
CA GLN A 121 -12.14 17.61 -5.05
C GLN A 121 -12.68 17.31 -6.44
N LEU A 122 -13.33 18.31 -7.05
CA LEU A 122 -13.54 18.29 -8.48
C LEU A 122 -12.22 18.73 -9.13
N LEU A 123 -11.69 17.85 -9.99
CA LEU A 123 -10.71 18.17 -11.03
C LEU A 123 -9.34 18.66 -10.54
N HIS A 124 -8.57 17.79 -9.88
CA HIS A 124 -7.11 17.81 -10.04
C HIS A 124 -6.67 16.46 -10.60
N GLU A 125 -6.26 16.47 -11.86
CA GLU A 125 -5.34 15.50 -12.42
C GLU A 125 -4.00 15.66 -11.68
N GLU A 126 -3.93 15.13 -10.47
CA GLU A 126 -2.70 14.80 -9.80
C GLU A 126 -3.07 13.73 -8.79
N VAL A 127 -2.81 12.49 -9.18
CA VAL A 127 -2.70 11.39 -8.22
C VAL A 127 -1.49 11.73 -7.35
N VAL A 128 -1.69 12.58 -6.35
CA VAL A 128 -0.83 12.61 -5.17
C VAL A 128 -1.13 11.31 -4.45
N ILE A 129 -0.44 10.25 -4.90
CA ILE A 129 -0.14 9.11 -4.05
C ILE A 129 0.46 9.77 -2.81
N GLU A 130 -0.24 9.71 -1.68
CA GLU A 130 0.31 10.08 -0.39
C GLU A 130 1.68 9.40 -0.31
N ARG A 131 2.72 10.23 -0.46
CA ARG A 131 4.09 9.84 -0.25
C ARG A 131 4.09 9.28 1.15
N GLU A 132 4.40 7.99 1.23
CA GLU A 132 5.16 7.43 2.34
C GLU A 132 6.01 8.56 2.92
N GLN A 133 5.77 8.93 4.17
CA GLN A 133 6.51 9.99 4.84
C GLN A 133 7.98 9.55 4.91
N VAL A 134 8.72 9.75 3.81
CA VAL A 134 10.14 9.95 3.81
C VAL A 134 10.31 11.28 4.51
N ARG A 135 10.29 11.19 5.84
CA ARG A 135 10.71 12.24 6.74
C ARG A 135 12.08 12.65 6.22
N GLU A 136 12.17 13.79 5.53
CA GLU A 136 13.44 14.35 5.12
C GLU A 136 14.28 14.52 6.38
N VAL A 137 15.17 13.55 6.60
CA VAL A 137 16.08 13.55 7.72
C VAL A 137 17.10 14.62 7.38
N ALA A 138 16.95 15.80 7.98
CA ALA A 138 17.89 16.91 7.81
C ALA A 138 19.34 16.38 7.95
N PRO A 139 20.29 16.83 7.12
CA PRO A 139 21.62 16.21 6.99
C PRO A 139 22.41 16.12 8.31
N GLY A 140 22.06 16.92 9.33
CA GLY A 140 22.67 16.85 10.66
C GLY A 140 22.08 15.81 11.63
N VAL A 141 20.97 15.15 11.31
CA VAL A 141 20.31 14.16 12.19
C VAL A 141 21.01 12.80 12.10
N LEU A 142 21.49 12.42 10.91
CA LEU A 142 22.30 11.22 10.72
C LEU A 142 23.66 11.32 11.40
N GLU A 143 24.29 12.50 11.37
CA GLU A 143 25.55 12.79 12.09
C GLU A 143 25.37 12.61 13.61
N ARG A 144 24.31 13.19 14.19
CA ARG A 144 23.99 13.05 15.61
C ARG A 144 23.63 11.62 16.00
N ALA A 145 22.97 10.86 15.12
CA ALA A 145 22.67 9.46 15.35
C ALA A 145 23.95 8.60 15.33
N ARG A 146 24.89 8.88 14.42
CA ARG A 146 26.20 8.21 14.35
C ARG A 146 27.06 8.53 15.57
N GLU A 147 27.07 9.77 16.06
CA GLU A 147 27.76 10.13 17.30
C GLU A 147 27.19 9.40 18.53
N ARG A 148 25.86 9.29 18.64
CA ARG A 148 25.22 8.54 19.72
C ARG A 148 25.60 7.07 19.68
N MET A 149 25.54 6.45 18.50
CA MET A 149 25.94 5.05 18.34
C MET A 149 27.42 4.83 18.69
N ARG A 150 28.30 5.75 18.30
CA ARG A 150 29.73 5.68 18.64
C ARG A 150 29.94 5.76 20.15
N LYS A 151 29.27 6.69 20.85
CA LYS A 151 29.36 6.82 22.32
C LYS A 151 28.84 5.59 23.06
N THR A 152 27.77 4.94 22.58
CA THR A 152 27.28 3.68 23.17
C THR A 152 28.21 2.51 22.91
N THR A 153 28.88 2.43 21.75
CA THR A 153 29.85 1.38 21.45
C THR A 153 31.15 1.54 22.25
N THR A 154 31.58 2.77 22.56
CA THR A 154 32.72 2.97 23.47
C THR A 154 32.35 2.75 24.94
N ALA A 155 31.11 3.07 25.34
CA ALA A 155 30.62 2.85 26.71
C ALA A 155 30.33 1.38 27.04
N SER A 156 30.09 0.52 26.04
CA SER A 156 29.92 -0.92 26.26
C SER A 156 31.24 -1.70 26.26
N PHE A 157 32.38 -1.07 25.92
CA PHE A 157 33.69 -1.72 25.85
C PHE A 157 34.61 -1.42 27.05
N PHE A 158 34.35 -0.37 27.83
CA PHE A 158 34.99 -0.10 29.11
C PHE A 158 33.93 -0.07 30.21
N GLY A 159 33.96 -1.07 31.09
CA GLY A 159 32.87 -1.43 31.98
C GLY A 159 32.42 -0.38 32.99
N GLU A 160 31.17 -0.53 33.41
CA GLU A 160 30.73 -0.12 34.74
C GLU A 160 29.75 -1.18 35.26
N GLU A 161 30.30 -2.08 36.06
CA GLU A 161 29.59 -3.08 36.86
C GLU A 161 28.75 -2.34 37.91
N ARG A 162 27.52 -1.94 37.55
CA ARG A 162 26.57 -1.40 38.52
C ARG A 162 25.96 -2.55 39.32
N ALA A 163 26.47 -2.73 40.54
CA ALA A 163 25.90 -3.56 41.58
C ALA A 163 24.39 -3.30 41.73
N LEU A 164 23.61 -4.38 41.73
CA LEU A 164 22.19 -4.37 42.05
C LEU A 164 22.01 -4.00 43.54
N PRO A 165 21.12 -3.04 43.89
CA PRO A 165 20.80 -2.80 45.28
C PRO A 165 20.07 -4.02 45.87
N SER A 166 20.54 -4.48 47.02
CA SER A 166 19.93 -5.59 47.77
C SER A 166 18.50 -5.26 48.21
N PRO A 167 17.61 -6.26 48.29
CA PRO A 167 16.23 -6.06 48.75
C PRO A 167 16.23 -5.91 50.28
N GLU A 168 15.86 -4.73 50.76
CA GLU A 168 15.56 -4.52 52.18
C GLU A 168 14.25 -5.23 52.55
N ARG A 169 14.25 -5.82 53.74
CA ARG A 169 13.13 -6.55 54.38
C ARG A 169 12.14 -5.60 55.03
#